data_AF-A0A645I0X6-F1
#
_entry.id   AF-A0A645I0X6-F1
#
_cell.length_a   1.000
_cell.length_b   1.000
_cell.length_c   1.000
_cell.angle_alpha   90.00
_cell.angle_beta   90.00
_cell.angle_gamma   90.00
#
_symmetry.space_group_name_H-M   'P 1'
#
loop_
_entity.id
_entity.type
_entity.pdbx_description
1 polymer ?
#
loop_
_entity_poly.entity_id
_entity_poly.type
_entity_poly.pdbx_seq_one_letter_code
_entity_poly.pdbx_strand_id
1 'polypeptide(L)'
;MTFLTLDPADYLKSVHVPVLILNGTKDTQVTSSLNVPAIERALHEAGNKSYRTYVYEGLNHLFQPATTGSVEEYATIETTISPAVLRDLLFWMLDR
;
A
#
# COMPACT_ATOMS: atom_id res chain seq x y z
N MET A 1 20.56 -14.69 4.09
CA MET A 1 20.30 -13.25 4.25
C MET A 1 19.09 -12.79 3.42
N THR A 2 18.04 -13.62 3.29
CA THR A 2 16.95 -13.41 2.32
C THR A 2 16.27 -12.05 2.42
N PHE A 3 16.08 -11.52 3.64
CA PHE A 3 15.43 -10.24 3.88
C PHE A 3 16.07 -9.04 3.14
N LEU A 4 17.39 -9.04 2.93
CA LEU A 4 18.10 -7.93 2.26
C LEU A 4 18.27 -8.12 0.75
N THR A 5 17.98 -9.32 0.23
CA THR A 5 18.31 -9.71 -1.16
C THR A 5 17.10 -10.20 -1.96
N LEU A 6 15.92 -10.24 -1.34
CA LEU A 6 14.66 -10.60 -1.98
C LEU A 6 14.14 -9.39 -2.77
N ASP A 7 13.89 -9.56 -4.06
CA ASP A 7 13.08 -8.61 -4.84
C ASP A 7 11.62 -9.08 -4.85
N PRO A 8 10.67 -8.36 -4.22
CA PRO A 8 9.25 -8.70 -4.28
C PRO A 8 8.67 -8.69 -5.71
N ALA A 9 9.28 -7.97 -6.66
CA ALA A 9 8.81 -7.89 -8.04
C ALA A 9 8.77 -9.27 -8.72
N ASP A 10 9.74 -10.15 -8.41
CA ASP A 10 9.77 -11.50 -9.00
C ASP A 10 8.61 -12.39 -8.54
N TYR A 11 8.10 -12.16 -7.33
CA TYR A 11 6.93 -12.85 -6.80
C TYR A 11 5.61 -12.21 -7.28
N LEU A 12 5.58 -10.88 -7.38
CA LEU A 12 4.43 -10.15 -7.94
C LEU A 12 4.14 -10.55 -9.39
N LYS A 13 5.17 -10.92 -10.17
CA LYS A 13 5.00 -11.47 -11.53
C LYS A 13 4.19 -12.78 -11.58
N SER A 14 4.01 -13.46 -10.45
CA SER A 14 3.18 -14.67 -10.36
C SER A 14 1.72 -14.40 -9.96
N VAL A 15 1.35 -13.13 -9.68
CA VAL A 15 0.01 -12.76 -9.22
C VAL A 15 -0.89 -12.42 -10.41
N HIS A 16 -1.86 -13.31 -10.69
CA HIS A 16 -2.76 -13.23 -11.85
C HIS A 16 -4.22 -12.84 -11.49
N VAL A 17 -4.50 -12.62 -10.20
CA VAL A 17 -5.82 -12.17 -9.69
C VAL A 17 -5.89 -10.64 -9.62
N PRO A 18 -7.09 -10.03 -9.49
CA PRO A 18 -7.20 -8.59 -9.29
C PRO A 18 -6.46 -8.12 -8.02
N VAL A 19 -5.72 -7.01 -8.12
CA VAL A 19 -4.88 -6.48 -7.01
C VAL A 19 -5.37 -5.10 -6.57
N LEU A 20 -5.46 -4.88 -5.26
CA LEU A 20 -5.66 -3.56 -4.66
C LEU A 20 -4.36 -3.12 -3.99
N ILE A 21 -3.82 -1.98 -4.40
CA ILE A 21 -2.58 -1.38 -3.87
C ILE A 21 -2.99 -0.18 -3.01
N LEU A 22 -2.67 -0.21 -1.72
CA LEU A 22 -2.99 0.85 -0.76
C LEU A 22 -1.71 1.34 -0.09
N ASN A 23 -1.47 2.65 -0.01
CA ASN A 23 -0.32 3.21 0.69
C ASN A 23 -0.61 4.61 1.27
N GLY A 24 0.03 5.01 2.36
CA GLY A 24 0.02 6.40 2.85
C GLY A 24 1.13 7.26 2.22
N THR A 25 0.95 8.59 2.13
CA THR A 25 2.04 9.51 1.72
C THR A 25 3.04 9.83 2.84
N LYS A 26 2.65 9.61 4.11
CA LYS A 26 3.55 9.68 5.29
C LYS A 26 3.98 8.30 5.77
N ASP A 27 3.95 7.30 4.89
CA ASP A 27 4.58 6.02 5.17
C ASP A 27 6.11 6.16 5.07
N THR A 28 6.75 6.22 6.23
CA THR A 28 8.20 6.31 6.42
C THR A 28 8.90 4.94 6.40
N GLN A 29 8.15 3.83 6.50
CA GLN A 29 8.67 2.46 6.48
C GLN A 29 8.64 1.87 5.07
N VAL A 30 7.56 2.14 4.32
CA VAL A 30 7.33 1.67 2.95
C VAL A 30 6.91 2.88 2.10
N THR A 31 7.89 3.70 1.71
CA THR A 31 7.65 4.96 0.98
C THR A 31 6.90 4.73 -0.32
N SER A 32 5.70 5.33 -0.43
CA SER A 32 4.77 5.10 -1.54
C SER A 32 5.34 5.46 -2.91
N SER A 33 6.08 6.56 -3.02
CA SER A 33 6.70 7.02 -4.28
C SER A 33 7.76 6.07 -4.84
N LEU A 34 8.32 5.18 -4.01
CA LEU A 34 9.27 4.14 -4.43
C LEU A 34 8.55 2.80 -4.69
N ASN A 35 7.68 2.39 -3.77
CA ASN A 35 7.10 1.05 -3.76
C ASN A 35 5.92 0.90 -4.72
N VAL A 36 4.99 1.86 -4.77
CA VAL A 36 3.79 1.77 -5.61
C VAL A 36 4.15 1.65 -7.10
N PRO A 37 5.01 2.51 -7.69
CA PRO A 37 5.40 2.37 -9.10
C PRO A 37 6.20 1.09 -9.40
N ALA A 38 6.85 0.48 -8.40
CA ALA A 38 7.54 -0.80 -8.55
C ALA A 38 6.54 -1.97 -8.61
N ILE A 39 5.53 -1.97 -7.74
CA ILE A 39 4.45 -2.97 -7.73
C ILE A 39 3.65 -2.90 -9.04
N GLU A 40 3.22 -1.69 -9.45
CA GLU A 40 2.45 -1.51 -10.69
C GLU A 40 3.23 -1.96 -11.93
N ARG A 41 4.54 -1.66 -11.99
CA ARG A 41 5.43 -2.15 -13.05
C ARG A 41 5.53 -3.68 -13.07
N ALA A 42 5.76 -4.32 -11.92
CA ALA A 42 5.88 -5.77 -11.83
C ALA A 42 4.59 -6.51 -12.27
N LEU A 43 3.42 -6.00 -11.86
CA LEU A 43 2.13 -6.53 -12.29
C LEU A 43 1.91 -6.32 -13.80
N HIS A 44 2.21 -5.12 -14.33
CA HIS A 44 2.06 -4.81 -15.74
C HIS A 44 2.99 -5.64 -16.63
N GLU A 45 4.25 -5.85 -16.23
CA GLU A 45 5.23 -6.70 -16.92
C GLU A 45 4.78 -8.17 -17.00
N ALA A 46 4.10 -8.67 -15.97
CA ALA A 46 3.47 -9.99 -15.97
C ALA A 46 2.12 -10.05 -16.70
N GLY A 47 1.68 -8.95 -17.32
CA GLY A 47 0.40 -8.88 -18.03
C GLY A 47 -0.83 -8.73 -17.12
N ASN A 48 -0.67 -8.65 -15.80
CA ASN A 48 -1.77 -8.36 -14.89
C ASN A 48 -2.10 -6.86 -14.91
N LYS A 49 -3.13 -6.50 -15.67
CA LYS A 49 -3.65 -5.13 -15.77
C LYS A 49 -4.87 -4.88 -14.87
N SER A 50 -5.28 -5.85 -14.06
CA SER A 50 -6.45 -5.75 -13.18
C SER A 50 -6.05 -5.27 -11.79
N TYR A 51 -5.40 -4.10 -11.72
CA TYR A 51 -5.04 -3.48 -10.44
C TYR A 51 -5.71 -2.12 -10.26
N ARG A 52 -5.91 -1.72 -9.01
CA ARG A 52 -6.34 -0.37 -8.61
C ARG A 52 -5.46 0.11 -7.46
N THR A 53 -5.10 1.38 -7.52
CA THR A 53 -4.12 1.99 -6.61
C THR A 53 -4.75 3.16 -5.87
N TYR A 54 -4.59 3.22 -4.56
CA TYR A 54 -4.92 4.37 -3.73
C TYR A 54 -3.71 4.79 -2.90
N VAL A 55 -3.28 6.04 -3.08
CA VAL A 55 -2.24 6.67 -2.26
C VAL A 55 -2.91 7.77 -1.44
N TYR A 56 -2.98 7.57 -0.13
CA TYR A 56 -3.75 8.41 0.78
C TYR A 56 -2.90 9.53 1.38
N GLU A 57 -3.29 10.77 1.10
CA GLU A 57 -2.56 11.94 1.58
C GLU A 57 -2.63 12.06 3.12
N GLY A 58 -1.46 12.27 3.74
CA GLY A 58 -1.33 12.48 5.18
C GLY A 58 -1.40 11.22 6.06
N LEU A 59 -1.60 10.03 5.49
CA LEU A 59 -1.64 8.79 6.26
C LEU A 59 -0.24 8.17 6.45
N ASN A 60 0.01 7.61 7.63
CA ASN A 60 1.23 6.87 7.96
C ASN A 60 1.18 5.40 7.49
N HIS A 61 2.21 4.62 7.87
CA HIS A 61 2.33 3.18 7.57
C HIS A 61 1.13 2.33 8.04
N LEU A 62 0.50 2.71 9.16
CA LEU A 62 -0.68 2.03 9.71
C LEU A 62 -2.01 2.60 9.17
N PHE A 63 -1.96 3.42 8.12
CA PHE A 63 -3.10 4.16 7.57
C PHE A 63 -3.80 5.10 8.58
N GLN A 64 -3.08 5.57 9.59
CA GLN A 64 -3.57 6.57 10.55
C GLN A 64 -3.23 7.99 10.05
N PRO A 65 -4.07 9.01 10.30
CA PRO A 65 -3.72 10.40 10.01
C PRO A 65 -2.55 10.85 10.90
N ALA A 66 -1.45 11.29 10.29
CA ALA A 66 -0.22 11.62 11.00
C ALA A 66 0.34 13.00 10.63
N THR A 67 1.14 13.57 11.53
CA THR A 67 1.86 14.82 11.28
C THR A 67 3.20 14.57 10.61
N THR A 68 3.98 13.58 11.08
CA THR A 68 5.32 13.25 10.57
C THR A 68 5.40 11.87 9.92
N GLY A 69 4.55 10.93 10.35
CA GLY A 69 4.61 9.52 9.97
C GLY A 69 5.53 8.67 10.86
N SER A 70 6.05 9.24 11.95
CA SER A 70 6.96 8.53 12.87
C SER A 70 6.23 7.51 13.75
N VAL A 71 6.96 6.49 14.21
CA VAL A 71 6.42 5.39 15.02
C VAL A 71 5.95 5.84 16.41
N GLU A 72 6.50 6.93 16.94
CA GLU A 72 6.09 7.54 18.20
C GLU A 72 4.66 8.09 18.17
N GLU A 73 4.16 8.48 16.99
CA GLU A 73 2.79 8.97 16.86
C GLU A 73 1.75 7.84 17.06
N TYR A 74 2.11 6.58 16.79
CA TYR A 74 1.16 5.46 16.63
C TYR A 74 0.31 5.21 17.88
N ALA A 75 0.91 5.31 19.07
CA ALA A 75 0.22 5.13 20.35
C ALA A 75 -0.59 6.35 20.81
N THR A 76 -0.41 7.50 20.15
CA THR A 76 -1.09 8.77 20.48
C THR A 76 -2.24 9.09 19.53
N ILE A 77 -2.23 8.55 18.31
CA ILE A 77 -3.32 8.72 17.34
C ILE A 77 -4.45 7.74 17.69
N GLU A 78 -5.60 8.26 18.15
CA GLU A 78 -6.78 7.46 18.51
C GLU A 78 -7.36 6.66 17.32
N THR A 79 -7.19 7.17 16.10
CA THR A 79 -7.61 6.46 14.87
C THR A 79 -6.69 5.28 14.62
N THR A 80 -7.22 4.06 14.68
CA THR A 80 -6.44 2.84 14.41
C THR A 80 -6.19 2.62 12.91
N ILE A 81 -7.17 2.95 12.07
CA ILE A 81 -7.09 2.97 10.60
C ILE A 81 -8.08 4.00 10.07
N SER A 82 -7.70 4.76 9.04
CA SER A 82 -8.56 5.76 8.44
C SER A 82 -9.85 5.14 7.88
N PRO A 83 -11.05 5.65 8.25
CA PRO A 83 -12.33 5.17 7.71
C PRO A 83 -12.43 5.26 6.18
N ALA A 84 -11.67 6.16 5.53
CA ALA A 84 -11.61 6.24 4.07
C ALA A 84 -11.00 4.97 3.47
N VAL A 85 -9.93 4.44 4.08
CA VAL A 85 -9.25 3.22 3.64
C VAL A 85 -10.15 2.00 3.79
N LEU A 86 -10.85 1.89 4.93
CA LEU A 86 -11.84 0.82 5.16
C LEU A 86 -12.99 0.86 4.14
N ARG A 87 -13.51 2.05 3.82
CA ARG A 87 -14.57 2.25 2.83
C ARG A 87 -14.11 1.83 1.43
N ASP A 88 -12.93 2.26 1.01
CA ASP A 88 -12.43 1.97 -0.34
C ASP A 88 -12.08 0.48 -0.50
N LEU A 89 -11.60 -0.17 0.57
CA LEU A 89 -11.44 -1.63 0.64
C LEU A 89 -12.78 -2.35 0.54
N LEU A 90 -13.81 -1.91 1.26
CA LEU A 90 -15.17 -2.45 1.16
C LEU A 90 -15.73 -2.29 -0.26
N PHE A 91 -15.59 -1.11 -0.87
CA PHE A 91 -16.05 -0.87 -2.24
C PHE A 91 -15.29 -1.73 -3.26
N TRP A 92 -13.98 -1.91 -3.11
CA TRP A 92 -13.23 -2.85 -3.95
C TRP A 92 -13.74 -4.30 -3.80
N MET A 93 -14.09 -4.75 -2.60
CA MET A 93 -14.64 -6.09 -2.38
C MET A 93 -16.06 -6.29 -2.93
N LEU A 94 -16.80 -5.20 -3.18
CA LEU A 94 -18.17 -5.25 -3.75
C LEU A 94 -18.20 -4.99 -5.27
N ASP A 95 -17.14 -4.41 -5.83
CA ASP A 95 -16.93 -4.13 -7.26
C ASP A 95 -16.28 -5.32 -8.01
N ARG A 96 -16.17 -6.48 -7.35
CA ARG A 96 -15.44 -7.69 -7.79
C ARG A 96 -16.22 -8.97 -7.56
#